data_AF-A0AAU2HNX6-F1
#
_entry.id   AF-A0AAU2HNX6-F1
#
_cell.length_a   1.000
_cell.length_b   1.000
_cell.length_c   1.000
_cell.angle_alpha   90.00
_cell.angle_beta   90.00
_cell.angle_gamma   90.00
#
_symmetry.space_group_name_H-M   'P 1'
#
loop_
_entity.id
_entity.type
_entity.pdbx_description
1 polymer ?
#
loop_
_entity_poly.entity_id
_entity_poly.type
_entity_poly.pdbx_seq_one_letter_code
_entity_poly.pdbx_strand_id
1 'polypeptide(L)' 'MSSPEAAAPTQRSSPAQAQACLIACRRSRDLCEQHAQHHEHCRLCADATGRAADACREVLVALGS' A
#
# COMPACT_ATOMS: atom_id res chain seq x y z
N MET A 1 8.68 34.77 -3.74
CA MET A 1 7.41 34.53 -4.44
C MET A 1 7.23 33.02 -4.51
N SER A 2 6.63 32.44 -3.46
CA SER A 2 6.34 31.01 -3.40
C SER A 2 4.97 30.79 -4.04
N SER A 3 4.94 30.06 -5.15
CA SER A 3 3.69 29.60 -5.75
C SER A 3 2.90 28.75 -4.73
N PRO A 4 1.56 28.85 -4.70
CA PRO A 4 0.76 27.99 -3.85
C PRO A 4 0.84 26.56 -4.40
N GLU A 5 1.19 25.62 -3.53
CA GLU A 5 1.00 24.19 -3.77
C GLU A 5 -0.50 23.98 -3.98
N ALA A 6 -0.92 23.88 -5.24
CA ALA A 6 -2.29 23.55 -5.59
C ALA A 6 -2.59 22.20 -4.94
N ALA A 7 -3.48 22.20 -3.95
CA ALA A 7 -4.00 20.99 -3.34
C ALA A 7 -4.40 20.04 -4.47
N ALA A 8 -3.64 18.95 -4.61
CA ALA A 8 -3.92 17.90 -5.58
C ALA A 8 -5.41 17.54 -5.46
N PRO A 9 -6.12 17.29 -6.58
CA PRO A 9 -7.52 16.91 -6.51
C PRO A 9 -7.65 15.77 -5.51
N THR A 10 -8.57 15.87 -4.56
CA THR A 10 -8.83 14.80 -3.58
C THR A 10 -9.28 13.57 -4.37
N GLN A 11 -8.31 12.75 -4.79
CA GLN A 11 -8.55 11.58 -5.62
C GLN A 11 -9.37 10.62 -4.77
N ARG A 12 -10.64 10.43 -5.14
CA ARG A 12 -11.52 9.49 -4.44
C ARG A 12 -11.04 8.08 -4.79
N SER A 13 -10.24 7.50 -3.91
CA SER A 13 -9.86 6.09 -3.99
C SER A 13 -11.13 5.24 -3.88
N SER A 14 -11.36 4.32 -4.83
CA SER A 14 -12.54 3.45 -4.77
C SER A 14 -12.28 2.24 -3.86
N PRO A 15 -13.31 1.70 -3.16
CA PRO A 15 -13.16 0.48 -2.35
C PRO A 15 -12.60 -0.70 -3.15
N ALA A 16 -13.03 -0.86 -4.41
CA ALA A 16 -12.56 -1.91 -5.29
C ALA A 16 -11.05 -1.79 -5.60
N GLN A 17 -10.54 -0.57 -5.81
CA GLN A 17 -9.10 -0.34 -6.01
C GLN A 17 -8.32 -0.62 -4.73
N ALA A 18 -8.83 -0.21 -3.56
CA ALA A 18 -8.19 -0.50 -2.28
C ALA A 18 -8.14 -2.00 -1.97
N GLN A 19 -9.21 -2.74 -2.28
CA GLN A 19 -9.23 -4.22 -2.18
C GLN A 19 -8.23 -4.87 -3.13
N ALA A 20 -8.19 -4.45 -4.40
CA ALA A 20 -7.25 -5.00 -5.37
C ALA A 20 -5.80 -4.76 -4.93
N CYS A 21 -5.49 -3.56 -4.44
CA CYS A 21 -4.17 -3.21 -3.92
C CYS A 21 -3.82 -4.04 -2.67
N LEU A 22 -4.77 -4.22 -1.74
CA LEU A 22 -4.58 -5.06 -0.55
C LEU A 22 -4.22 -6.50 -0.91
N ILE A 23 -4.92 -7.10 -1.89
CA ILE A 23 -4.65 -8.47 -2.36
C ILE A 23 -3.26 -8.56 -2.98
N ALA A 24 -2.90 -7.59 -3.85
CA ALA A 24 -1.58 -7.55 -4.49
C ALA A 24 -0.46 -7.39 -3.46
N CYS A 25 -0.61 -6.49 -2.49
CA CYS A 25 0.37 -6.26 -1.44
C CYS A 25 0.59 -7.49 -0.57
N ARG A 26 -0.47 -8.17 -0.13
CA ARG A 26 -0.37 -9.41 0.65
C ARG A 26 0.36 -10.50 -0.13
N ARG A 27 -0.04 -10.74 -1.38
CA ARG A 27 0.60 -11.76 -2.21
C ARG A 27 2.08 -11.46 -2.46
N SER A 28 2.43 -10.19 -2.70
CA SER A 28 3.82 -9.78 -2.87
C SER A 28 4.62 -9.94 -1.58
N ARG A 29 4.04 -9.58 -0.44
CA ARG A 29 4.65 -9.73 0.88
C ARG A 29 4.95 -11.20 1.17
N ASP A 30 3.96 -12.08 1.04
CA ASP A 30 4.09 -13.51 1.30
C ASP A 30 5.19 -14.14 0.43
N LEU A 31 5.34 -13.68 -0.82
CA LEU A 31 6.43 -14.12 -1.70
C LEU A 31 7.78 -13.57 -1.24
N CYS A 32 7.89 -12.29 -0.93
CA CYS A 32 9.15 -11.67 -0.52
C CYS A 32 9.64 -12.14 0.86
N GLU A 33 8.74 -12.44 1.79
CA GLU A 33 9.09 -12.96 3.12
C GLU A 33 9.85 -14.29 3.04
N GLN A 34 9.56 -15.13 2.03
CA GLN A 34 10.29 -16.39 1.77
C GLN A 34 11.78 -16.17 1.46
N HIS A 35 12.16 -14.96 1.05
CA HIS A 35 13.54 -14.63 0.64
C HIS A 35 14.20 -13.57 1.52
N ALA A 36 13.48 -13.00 2.50
CA ALA A 36 13.92 -11.84 3.27
C ALA A 36 15.18 -12.09 4.12
N GLN A 37 15.47 -13.35 4.47
CA GLN A 37 16.69 -13.70 5.21
C GLN A 37 17.94 -13.71 4.33
N HIS A 38 17.78 -13.84 3.01
CA HIS A 38 18.88 -13.95 2.06
C HIS A 38 19.06 -12.70 1.20
N HIS A 39 17.99 -11.92 1.02
CA HIS A 39 17.96 -10.81 0.08
C HIS A 39 17.41 -9.55 0.73
N GLU A 40 18.27 -8.55 0.87
CA GLU A 40 17.91 -7.26 1.49
C GLU A 40 16.79 -6.55 0.75
N HIS A 41 16.76 -6.62 -0.58
CA HIS A 41 15.67 -6.05 -1.36
C HIS A 41 14.33 -6.75 -1.09
N CYS A 42 14.32 -8.06 -0.81
CA CYS A 42 13.12 -8.79 -0.42
C CYS A 42 12.65 -8.37 0.97
N ARG A 43 13.57 -8.14 1.92
CA ARG A 43 13.24 -7.60 3.25
C ARG A 43 12.56 -6.23 3.16
N LEU A 44 13.13 -5.31 2.37
CA LEU A 44 12.56 -3.99 2.15
C LEU A 44 11.20 -4.04 1.43
N CYS A 45 11.07 -4.89 0.42
CA CYS A 45 9.81 -5.08 -0.30
C CYS A 45 8.71 -5.64 0.62
N ALA A 46 9.04 -6.64 1.47
CA ALA A 46 8.10 -7.21 2.44
C ALA A 46 7.62 -6.16 3.46
N ASP A 47 8.51 -5.32 3.97
CA ASP A 47 8.14 -4.20 4.86
C ASP A 47 7.21 -3.20 4.15
N ALA A 48 7.61 -2.75 2.96
CA ALA A 48 6.85 -1.77 2.19
C ALA A 48 5.44 -2.28 1.83
N THR A 49 5.35 -3.52 1.36
CA THR A 49 4.07 -4.16 1.01
C THR A 49 3.22 -4.46 2.25
N GLY A 50 3.83 -4.76 3.39
CA GLY A 50 3.14 -4.85 4.68
C GLY A 50 2.48 -3.54 5.08
N ARG A 51 3.25 -2.44 5.08
CA ARG A 51 2.74 -1.10 5.39
C ARG A 51 1.66 -0.65 4.41
N ALA A 52 1.82 -0.94 3.12
CA ALA A 52 0.82 -0.64 2.11
C ALA A 52 -0.48 -1.44 2.30
N ALA A 53 -0.38 -2.71 2.68
CA ALA A 53 -1.54 -3.54 3.00
C ALA A 53 -2.31 -3.01 4.22
N ASP A 54 -1.62 -2.54 5.25
CA ASP A 54 -2.26 -1.95 6.42
C ASP A 54 -2.96 -0.63 6.07
N ALA A 55 -2.31 0.24 5.29
CA ALA A 55 -2.94 1.46 4.79
C ALA A 55 -4.19 1.18 3.91
N CYS A 56 -4.14 0.17 3.03
CA CYS A 56 -5.31 -0.21 2.23
C CYS A 56 -6.47 -0.69 3.12
N ARG A 57 -6.17 -1.39 4.21
CA ARG A 57 -7.18 -1.84 5.18
C ARG A 57 -7.81 -0.66 5.92
N GLU A 58 -7.00 0.31 6.36
CA GLU A 58 -7.49 1.53 6.99
C GLU A 58 -8.42 2.32 6.06
N VAL A 59 -8.05 2.42 4.77
CA VAL A 59 -8.90 3.05 3.74
C VAL A 59 -10.23 2.30 3.59
N LEU A 60 -10.22 0.97 3.52
CA LEU A 60 -11.45 0.17 3.40
C LEU A 60 -12.37 0.38 4.61
N VAL A 61 -11.81 0.34 5.83
CA VAL A 61 -12.54 0.63 7.07
C VAL A 61 -13.14 2.04 7.05
N ALA A 62 -12.38 3.04 6.62
CA ALA A 62 -12.86 4.42 6.52
C ALA A 62 -13.99 4.59 5.47
N LEU A 63 -14.03 3.72 4.45
CA LEU A 63 -15.09 3.67 3.44
C LEU A 63 -16.28 2.79 3.85
N GLY A 64 -16.25 2.15 5.02
CA GLY A 64 -17.31 1.26 5.50
C GLY A 64 -17.38 -0.08 4.75
N SER A 65 -16.25 -0.53 4.18
CA SER A 65 -16.11 -1.78 3.43
C SER A 65 -15.25 -2.81 4.14
#